data_AF-A0A6C0CT23-F1
#
_entry.id   AF-A0A6C0CT23-F1
#
_cell.length_a   1.000
_cell.length_b   1.000
_cell.length_c   1.000
_cell.angle_alpha   90.00
_cell.angle_beta   90.00
_cell.angle_gamma   90.00
#
_symmetry.space_group_name_H-M   'P 1'
#
loop_
_entity.id
_entity.type
_entity.pdbx_description
1 polymer ?
#
loop_
_entity_poly.entity_id
_entity_poly.type
_entity_poly.pdbx_seq_one_letter_code
_entity_poly.pdbx_strand_id
1 'polypeptide(L)'
;MRFIENLCPPAFLYLLYILVHIGLDLYLGLNLTAFIKAATGFGLVFLLDSFCRVDLGIVSWVVIATPFVITALASSIAMGLQLDRTITSYAIEKFTPLTADNKKNRDIYVTQLKGGEAPVSSDYIR
;
A
#
# COMPACT_ATOMS: atom_id res chain seq x y z
N MET A 1 3.62 -36.14 -3.05
CA MET A 1 3.64 -34.74 -2.56
C MET A 1 4.99 -34.50 -1.91
N ARG A 2 5.98 -33.92 -2.61
CA ARG A 2 7.37 -33.78 -2.10
C ARG A 2 7.90 -32.34 -2.08
N PHE A 3 7.08 -31.36 -2.47
CA PHE A 3 7.49 -29.94 -2.45
C PHE A 3 7.46 -29.34 -1.04
N ILE A 4 6.77 -29.97 -0.08
CA ILE A 4 6.78 -29.59 1.35
C ILE A 4 8.08 -30.00 2.07
N GLU A 5 8.83 -30.97 1.54
CA GLU A 5 10.04 -31.46 2.21
C GLU A 5 11.26 -30.54 2.01
N ASN A 6 11.21 -29.62 1.03
CA ASN A 6 12.36 -28.77 0.66
C ASN A 6 12.15 -27.28 0.95
N LEU A 7 10.93 -26.83 1.26
CA LEU A 7 10.65 -25.43 1.62
C LEU A 7 10.02 -25.39 3.01
N CYS A 8 10.62 -24.60 3.91
CA CYS A 8 10.15 -24.52 5.27
C CYS A 8 8.72 -23.91 5.34
N PRO A 9 7.80 -24.47 6.15
CA PRO A 9 6.41 -23.99 6.25
C PRO A 9 6.23 -22.46 6.37
N PRO A 10 6.99 -21.73 7.22
CA PRO A 10 6.88 -20.27 7.31
C PRO A 10 7.31 -19.53 6.04
N ALA A 11 8.28 -20.03 5.28
CA ALA A 11 8.74 -19.38 4.04
C ALA A 11 7.65 -19.44 2.95
N PHE A 12 6.94 -20.56 2.84
CA PHE A 12 5.83 -20.71 1.91
C PHE A 12 4.66 -19.78 2.25
N LEU A 13 4.31 -19.66 3.53
CA LEU A 13 3.26 -18.74 3.97
C LEU A 13 3.60 -17.28 3.66
N TYR A 14 4.86 -16.89 3.88
CA TYR A 14 5.30 -15.54 3.56
C TYR A 14 5.27 -15.25 2.04
N LEU A 15 5.61 -16.25 1.21
CA LEU A 15 5.49 -16.14 -0.25
C LEU A 15 4.04 -15.87 -0.69
N LEU A 16 3.07 -16.60 -0.12
CA LEU A 16 1.66 -16.37 -0.43
C LEU A 16 1.19 -14.97 0.03
N TYR A 17 1.65 -14.52 1.20
CA TYR A 17 1.38 -13.18 1.70
C TYR A 17 1.89 -12.09 0.72
N ILE A 18 3.15 -12.15 0.28
CA ILE A 18 3.68 -11.13 -0.64
C ILE A 18 2.96 -11.14 -1.99
N LEU A 19 2.51 -12.31 -2.48
CA LEU A 19 1.75 -12.41 -3.73
C LEU A 19 0.42 -11.66 -3.65
N VAL A 20 -0.31 -11.79 -2.55
CA VAL A 20 -1.57 -11.06 -2.34
C VAL A 20 -1.30 -9.55 -2.32
N HIS A 21 -0.24 -9.12 -1.63
CA HIS A 21 0.10 -7.71 -1.54
C HIS A 21 0.55 -7.12 -2.88
N ILE A 22 1.39 -7.83 -3.63
CA ILE A 22 1.82 -7.41 -4.97
C ILE A 22 0.62 -7.34 -5.91
N GLY A 23 -0.30 -8.32 -5.83
CA GLY A 23 -1.54 -8.30 -6.60
C GLY A 23 -2.40 -7.08 -6.29
N LEU A 24 -2.49 -6.68 -5.02
CA LEU A 24 -3.17 -5.46 -4.61
C LEU A 24 -2.46 -4.21 -5.16
N ASP A 25 -1.14 -4.10 -5.02
CA ASP A 25 -0.37 -2.97 -5.54
C ASP A 25 -0.51 -2.82 -7.07
N LEU A 26 -0.57 -3.94 -7.80
CA LEU A 26 -0.84 -3.95 -9.25
C LEU A 26 -2.28 -3.52 -9.58
N TYR A 27 -3.26 -3.92 -8.77
CA TYR A 27 -4.65 -3.49 -8.95
C TYR A 27 -4.84 -1.98 -8.76
N LEU A 28 -4.11 -1.38 -7.82
CA LEU A 28 -4.12 0.08 -7.62
C LEU A 28 -3.23 0.84 -8.63
N GLY A 29 -2.51 0.15 -9.52
CA GLY A 29 -1.64 0.75 -10.54
C GLY A 29 -0.28 1.24 -10.02
N LEU A 30 0.13 0.85 -8.81
CA LEU A 30 1.41 1.27 -8.21
C LEU A 30 2.56 0.33 -8.61
N ASN A 31 2.93 0.35 -9.89
CA ASN A 31 3.90 -0.59 -10.46
C ASN A 31 5.30 -0.50 -9.83
N LEU A 32 5.78 0.70 -9.51
CA LEU A 32 7.10 0.88 -8.87
C LEU A 32 7.12 0.29 -7.45
N THR A 33 6.06 0.55 -6.68
CA THR A 33 5.89 0.00 -5.34
C THR A 33 5.79 -1.52 -5.37
N ALA A 34 5.01 -2.07 -6.31
CA ALA A 34 4.87 -3.50 -6.52
C ALA A 34 6.23 -4.18 -6.80
N PHE A 35 7.06 -3.58 -7.65
CA PHE A 35 8.38 -4.12 -7.98
C PHE A 35 9.33 -4.11 -6.77
N ILE A 36 9.39 -3.01 -6.02
CA ILE A 36 10.22 -2.90 -4.81
C ILE A 36 9.78 -3.95 -3.78
N LYS A 37 8.46 -4.06 -3.55
CA LYS A 37 7.88 -5.02 -2.61
C LYS A 37 8.11 -6.47 -3.04
N ALA A 38 8.09 -6.74 -4.34
CA ALA A 38 8.47 -8.05 -4.87
C ALA A 38 9.95 -8.35 -4.60
N ALA A 39 10.86 -7.43 -4.92
CA ALA A 39 12.29 -7.62 -4.68
C ALA A 39 12.62 -7.84 -3.19
N THR A 40 12.10 -6.98 -2.32
CA THR A 40 12.28 -7.12 -0.86
C THR A 40 11.56 -8.36 -0.32
N GLY A 41 10.38 -8.68 -0.83
CA GLY A 41 9.58 -9.84 -0.45
C GLY A 41 10.30 -11.16 -0.75
N PHE A 42 10.82 -11.32 -1.97
CA PHE A 42 11.65 -12.46 -2.33
C PHE A 42 12.91 -12.54 -1.46
N GLY A 43 13.57 -11.40 -1.19
CA GLY A 43 14.70 -11.35 -0.26
C GLY A 43 14.36 -11.90 1.13
N LEU A 44 13.19 -11.56 1.67
CA LEU A 44 12.74 -12.10 2.95
C LEU A 44 12.46 -13.60 2.88
N VAL A 45 11.82 -14.11 1.81
CA VAL A 45 11.59 -15.56 1.64
C VAL A 45 12.89 -16.36 1.75
N PHE A 46 13.95 -15.91 1.08
CA PHE A 46 15.27 -16.54 1.17
C PHE A 46 15.87 -16.47 2.58
N LEU A 47 15.69 -15.34 3.28
CA LEU A 47 16.15 -15.19 4.66
C LEU A 47 15.41 -16.16 5.60
N LEU A 48 14.09 -16.30 5.45
CA LEU A 48 13.29 -17.24 6.24
C LEU A 48 13.63 -18.70 5.95
N ASP A 49 13.93 -19.04 4.70
CA ASP A 49 14.44 -20.38 4.34
C ASP A 49 15.77 -20.67 5.05
N SER A 50 16.69 -19.69 5.07
CA SER A 50 17.97 -19.81 5.75
C SER A 50 17.82 -19.98 7.26
N PHE A 51 16.96 -19.20 7.92
CA PHE A 51 16.72 -19.33 9.36
C PHE A 51 16.17 -20.70 9.75
N CYS A 52 15.33 -21.29 8.91
CA CYS A 52 14.80 -22.62 9.17
C CYS A 52 15.88 -23.72 9.08
N ARG A 53 16.85 -23.57 8.18
CA ARG A 53 17.99 -24.51 8.08
C ARG A 53 18.92 -24.49 9.31
N VAL A 54 18.88 -23.43 10.11
CA VAL A 54 19.67 -23.26 11.34
C VAL A 54 18.84 -23.61 12.59
N ASP A 55 17.72 -24.33 12.43
CA ASP A 55 16.80 -24.74 13.50
C ASP A 55 16.11 -23.56 14.24
N LEU A 56 16.17 -22.34 13.68
CA LEU A 56 15.51 -21.14 14.22
C LEU A 56 14.02 -21.05 13.83
N GLY A 57 13.32 -22.20 13.85
CA GLY A 57 11.91 -22.29 13.46
C GLY A 57 11.03 -21.30 14.23
N ILE A 58 11.23 -21.16 15.54
CA ILE A 58 10.44 -20.28 16.40
C ILE A 58 10.56 -18.80 16.02
N VAL A 59 11.75 -18.36 15.60
CA VAL A 59 11.99 -16.98 15.20
C VAL A 59 11.26 -16.69 13.88
N SER A 60 11.31 -17.64 12.94
CA SER A 60 10.61 -17.54 11.66
C SER A 60 9.10 -17.38 11.85
N TRP A 61 8.49 -18.09 12.82
CA TRP A 61 7.07 -17.94 13.16
C TRP A 61 6.72 -16.54 13.68
N VAL A 62 7.57 -15.92 14.50
CA VAL A 62 7.35 -14.55 14.98
C VAL A 62 7.45 -13.53 13.84
N VAL A 63 8.43 -13.70 12.94
CA VAL A 63 8.58 -12.81 11.78
C VAL A 63 7.35 -12.85 10.89
N ILE A 64 6.80 -14.04 10.60
CA ILE A 64 5.59 -14.12 9.77
C ILE A 64 4.34 -13.59 10.49
N ALA A 65 4.25 -13.71 11.81
CA ALA A 65 3.09 -13.23 12.57
C ALA A 65 3.05 -11.70 12.67
N THR A 66 4.22 -11.05 12.69
CA THR A 66 4.37 -9.60 12.86
C THR A 66 3.50 -8.76 11.90
N PRO A 67 3.52 -8.95 10.57
CA PRO A 67 2.68 -8.16 9.67
C PRO A 67 1.18 -8.37 9.90
N PHE A 68 0.73 -9.58 10.24
CA PHE A 68 -0.68 -9.85 10.53
C PHE A 68 -1.15 -9.17 11.81
N VAL A 69 -0.33 -9.20 12.87
CA VAL A 69 -0.65 -8.53 14.13
C VAL A 69 -0.69 -7.02 13.94
N ILE A 70 0.29 -6.44 13.25
CA ILE A 70 0.34 -5.00 12.99
C ILE A 70 -0.86 -4.55 12.15
N THR A 71 -1.20 -5.28 11.07
CA THR A 71 -2.34 -4.92 10.21
C THR A 71 -3.68 -5.06 10.93
N ALA A 72 -3.86 -6.09 11.76
CA ALA A 72 -5.07 -6.26 12.58
C ALA A 72 -5.22 -5.13 13.61
N LEU A 73 -4.14 -4.79 14.33
CA LEU A 73 -4.15 -3.69 15.30
C LEU A 73 -4.40 -2.33 14.62
N ALA A 74 -3.70 -2.05 13.51
CA ALA A 74 -3.89 -0.82 12.75
C ALA A 74 -5.33 -0.69 12.25
N SER A 75 -5.93 -1.77 11.76
CA SER A 75 -7.33 -1.78 11.28
C SER A 75 -8.31 -1.54 12.44
N SER A 76 -8.07 -2.15 13.59
CA SER A 76 -8.90 -1.98 14.78
C SER A 76 -8.88 -0.55 15.30
N ILE A 77 -7.69 0.07 15.34
CA ILE A 77 -7.53 1.47 15.74
C ILE A 77 -8.17 2.41 14.71
N ALA A 78 -7.99 2.14 13.41
CA ALA A 78 -8.58 2.95 12.35
C ALA A 78 -10.11 2.99 12.42
N MET A 79 -10.74 1.83 12.66
CA MET A 79 -12.18 1.71 12.83
C MET A 79 -12.66 2.30 14.16
N GLY A 80 -11.94 2.05 15.26
CA GLY A 80 -12.29 2.55 16.59
C GLY A 80 -12.23 4.07 16.70
N LEU A 81 -11.29 4.71 16.00
CA LEU A 81 -11.15 6.16 15.95
C LEU A 81 -12.02 6.82 14.87
N GLN A 82 -12.70 6.03 14.02
CA GLN A 82 -13.43 6.55 12.85
C GLN A 82 -12.58 7.53 12.01
N LEU A 83 -11.33 7.13 11.76
CA LEU A 83 -10.39 7.88 10.92
C LEU A 83 -10.99 8.18 9.55
N ASP A 84 -11.80 7.26 9.00
CA ASP A 84 -12.47 7.41 7.71
C ASP A 84 -13.39 8.65 7.63
N ARG A 85 -14.21 8.89 8.68
CA ARG A 85 -15.08 10.07 8.78
C ARG A 85 -14.28 11.36 8.90
N THR A 86 -13.25 11.31 9.73
CA THR A 86 -12.38 12.44 10.03
C THR A 86 -11.62 12.86 8.77
N ILE A 87 -11.00 11.91 8.06
CA ILE A 87 -10.30 12.14 6.80
C ILE A 87 -11.26 12.66 5.72
N THR A 88 -12.47 12.10 5.63
CA THR A 88 -13.49 12.59 4.69
C THR A 88 -13.86 14.04 4.96
N SER A 89 -14.04 14.45 6.23
CA SER A 89 -14.34 15.85 6.55
C SER A 89 -13.21 16.81 6.18
N TYR A 90 -11.95 16.43 6.43
CA TYR A 90 -10.80 17.24 6.03
C TYR A 90 -10.55 17.25 4.51
N ALA A 91 -10.90 16.18 3.80
CA ALA A 91 -10.77 16.11 2.34
C ALA A 91 -11.82 16.96 1.61
N ILE A 92 -12.97 17.25 2.24
CA ILE A 92 -14.07 18.04 1.64
C ILE A 92 -13.79 19.56 1.71
N GLU A 93 -12.88 20.02 2.57
CA GLU A 93 -12.61 21.46 2.73
C GLU A 93 -11.51 21.96 1.79
N LYS A 94 -11.83 22.07 0.49
CA LYS A 94 -11.13 22.98 -0.44
C LYS A 94 -11.95 23.47 -1.63
N PHE A 95 -13.27 23.36 -1.57
CA PHE A 95 -14.15 24.04 -2.51
C PHE A 95 -14.82 25.22 -1.81
N THR A 96 -14.14 26.36 -1.77
CA THR A 96 -14.82 27.64 -1.55
C THR A 96 -15.97 27.74 -2.56
N PRO A 97 -17.22 27.92 -2.12
CA PRO A 97 -18.33 28.13 -3.06
C PRO A 97 -18.03 29.40 -3.84
N LEU A 98 -17.74 29.23 -5.13
CA LEU A 98 -17.52 30.33 -6.06
C LEU A 98 -18.80 31.16 -6.13
N THR A 99 -18.83 32.28 -5.42
CA THR A 99 -19.79 33.37 -5.64
C THR A 99 -19.71 33.81 -7.10
N ALA A 100 -20.87 34.14 -7.66
CA ALA A 100 -21.25 34.09 -9.07
C ALA A 100 -20.40 34.91 -10.07
N ASP A 101 -19.40 35.67 -9.62
CA ASP A 101 -18.60 36.58 -10.45
C ASP A 101 -17.51 35.88 -11.28
N ASN A 102 -17.17 34.62 -10.98
CA ASN A 102 -16.03 33.91 -11.62
C ASN A 102 -16.44 32.83 -12.67
N LYS A 103 -17.61 32.96 -13.31
CA LYS A 103 -18.07 31.98 -14.31
C LYS A 103 -17.20 31.89 -15.57
N LYS A 104 -16.47 32.96 -15.94
CA LYS A 104 -15.72 33.05 -17.21
C LYS A 104 -14.45 32.18 -17.25
N ASN A 105 -13.98 31.70 -16.10
CA ASN A 105 -12.76 30.91 -16.01
C ASN A 105 -13.04 29.44 -15.67
N ARG A 106 -14.31 29.10 -15.40
CA ARG A 106 -14.74 27.75 -14.98
C ARG A 106 -14.42 26.70 -16.03
N ASP A 107 -14.74 26.99 -17.29
CA ASP A 107 -14.60 26.10 -18.44
C ASP A 107 -13.15 25.66 -18.66
N ILE A 108 -12.16 26.51 -18.38
CA ILE A 108 -10.75 26.16 -18.50
C ILE A 108 -10.33 25.17 -17.41
N TYR A 109 -10.77 25.37 -16.16
CA TYR A 109 -10.41 24.50 -15.04
C TYR A 109 -11.15 23.15 -15.03
N VAL A 110 -12.46 23.11 -15.35
CA VAL A 110 -13.17 21.81 -15.45
C VAL A 110 -12.65 20.95 -16.60
N THR A 111 -12.11 21.56 -17.66
CA THR A 111 -11.50 20.80 -18.76
C THR A 111 -10.17 20.17 -18.35
N GLN A 112 -9.37 20.86 -17.51
CA GLN A 112 -8.11 20.33 -16.97
C GLN A 112 -8.34 19.20 -15.94
N LEU A 113 -9.37 19.32 -15.10
CA LEU A 113 -9.69 18.30 -14.08
C LEU A 113 -10.31 17.02 -14.67
N LYS A 114 -11.01 17.13 -15.81
CA LYS A 114 -11.58 15.96 -16.51
C LYS A 114 -10.50 15.13 -17.24
N GLY A 115 -9.29 15.68 -17.38
CA GLY A 115 -8.15 15.05 -18.05
C GLY A 115 -7.30 14.12 -17.19
N GLY A 116 -7.56 13.98 -15.89
CA GLY A 116 -6.92 12.95 -15.05
C GLY A 116 -5.41 13.13 -14.80
N GLU A 117 -4.88 14.35 -14.92
CA GLU A 117 -3.49 14.65 -14.57
C GLU A 117 -3.46 15.67 -13.43
N ALA A 118 -2.75 15.33 -12.35
CA ALA A 118 -2.53 16.25 -11.23
C ALA A 118 -1.76 17.49 -11.72
N PRO A 119 -2.10 18.72 -11.28
CA PRO A 119 -1.35 19.89 -11.68
C PRO A 119 0.08 19.79 -11.15
N VAL A 120 1.04 19.60 -12.06
CA VAL A 120 2.45 19.76 -11.76
C VAL A 120 2.67 21.23 -11.41
N SER A 121 3.12 21.48 -10.18
CA SER A 121 3.58 22.78 -9.73
C SER A 121 4.78 23.21 -10.57
N SER A 122 4.54 23.97 -11.64
CA SER A 122 5.59 24.70 -12.34
C SER A 122 5.82 26.03 -11.64
N ASP A 123 6.44 25.96 -10.45
CA ASP A 123 7.17 27.10 -9.91
C ASP A 123 8.57 27.08 -10.53
N TYR A 124 8.77 27.84 -11.61
CA TYR A 124 10.12 28.16 -12.10
C TYR A 124 10.11 29.46 -12.93
N ILE A 125 10.37 30.55 -12.22
CA ILE A 125 11.35 31.61 -12.52
C ILE A 125 11.39 32.17 -13.96
N ARG A 126 10.98 33.46 -14.00
CA ARG A 126 11.31 34.55 -14.92
C ARG A 126 10.42 34.75 -16.16
#